data_AF-A0A7C9NYP1-F1
#
_entry.id   AF-A0A7C9NYP1-F1
#
_cell.length_a   1.000
_cell.length_b   1.000
_cell.length_c   1.000
_cell.angle_alpha   90.00
_cell.angle_beta   90.00
_cell.angle_gamma   90.00
#
_symmetry.space_group_name_H-M   'P 1'
#
loop_
_entity.id
_entity.type
_entity.pdbx_description
1 polymer ?
#
loop_
_entity_poly.entity_id
_entity_poly.type
_entity_poly.pdbx_seq_one_letter_code
_entity_poly.pdbx_strand_id
1 'polypeptide(L)'
;MNVDDYTQPVEAVIAQERAFVFPVPLKAESYRELFNEWLRVNPKAAHEIELTALAIHRRGLRVSTKYLIERVRYESAYRLVAVPYTDQHGITHHYSINNTVTPLLARWLLENNPDLRIETRKSMFDRKDEKK
;
A
#
# COMPACT_ATOMS: atom_id res chain seq x y z
N MET A 1 19.62 12.49 -7.72
CA MET A 1 19.71 13.89 -8.16
C MET A 1 21.06 14.05 -8.83
N ASN A 2 21.09 14.44 -10.11
CA ASN A 2 22.35 14.80 -10.76
C ASN A 2 22.59 16.28 -10.44
N VAL A 3 23.36 16.55 -9.39
CA VAL A 3 23.59 17.91 -8.87
C VAL A 3 24.44 18.79 -9.81
N ASP A 4 24.95 18.21 -10.90
CA ASP A 4 25.85 18.86 -11.85
C ASP A 4 25.14 19.34 -13.14
N ASP A 5 23.82 19.13 -13.26
CA ASP A 5 23.04 19.56 -14.41
C ASP A 5 22.30 20.88 -14.15
N TYR A 6 23.01 21.99 -14.37
CA TYR A 6 22.49 23.36 -14.24
C TYR A 6 21.52 23.77 -15.36
N THR A 7 21.16 22.87 -16.28
CA THR A 7 20.21 23.17 -17.37
C THR A 7 18.76 22.85 -17.01
N GLN A 8 18.53 22.23 -15.86
CA GLN A 8 17.17 21.89 -15.41
C GLN A 8 16.43 23.14 -14.95
N PRO A 9 15.21 23.39 -15.44
CA PRO A 9 14.39 24.49 -14.95
C PRO A 9 14.06 24.26 -13.47
N VAL A 10 14.05 25.35 -12.69
CA VAL A 10 13.79 25.33 -11.25
C VAL A 10 12.45 24.65 -10.95
N GLU A 11 11.47 24.78 -11.83
CA GLU A 11 10.17 24.12 -11.75
C GLU A 11 10.26 22.60 -11.86
N ALA A 12 11.18 22.07 -12.68
CA ALA A 12 11.41 20.62 -12.81
C ALA A 12 12.14 20.07 -11.59
N VAL A 13 13.10 20.82 -11.03
CA VAL A 13 13.77 20.45 -9.78
C VAL A 13 12.77 20.46 -8.63
N ILE A 14 11.96 21.52 -8.49
CA ILE A 14 10.90 21.60 -7.49
C ILE A 14 9.83 20.52 -7.69
N ALA A 15 9.46 20.19 -8.93
CA ALA A 15 8.52 19.11 -9.21
C ALA A 15 9.11 17.74 -8.84
N GLN A 16 10.40 17.51 -9.09
CA GLN A 16 11.10 16.29 -8.72
C GLN A 16 11.28 16.18 -7.20
N GLU A 17 11.57 17.29 -6.52
CA GLU A 17 11.63 17.36 -5.06
C GLU A 17 10.25 17.13 -4.44
N ARG A 18 9.19 17.74 -5.00
CA ARG A 18 7.81 17.56 -4.53
C ARG A 18 7.22 16.20 -4.88
N ALA A 19 7.71 15.52 -5.93
CA ALA A 19 7.24 14.19 -6.32
C ALA A 19 7.51 13.13 -5.24
N PHE A 20 8.44 13.38 -4.32
CA PHE A 20 8.77 12.48 -3.20
C PHE A 20 8.31 12.99 -1.83
N VAL A 21 7.49 14.04 -1.79
CA VAL A 21 7.02 14.66 -0.54
C VAL A 21 5.61 14.21 -0.20
N PHE A 22 5.48 13.43 0.87
CA PHE A 22 4.21 12.88 1.31
C PHE A 22 3.44 13.86 2.22
N PRO A 23 2.14 14.11 1.98
CA PRO A 23 1.35 15.03 2.80
C PRO A 23 1.09 14.47 4.20
N VAL A 24 0.89 15.37 5.17
CA VAL A 24 0.42 15.03 6.52
C VAL A 24 -0.94 15.69 6.75
N PRO A 25 -2.03 14.93 6.98
CA PRO A 25 -2.09 13.46 6.96
C PRO A 25 -1.94 12.87 5.55
N LEU A 26 -1.53 11.59 5.48
CA LEU A 26 -1.42 10.85 4.22
C LEU A 26 -2.75 10.82 3.48
N LYS A 27 -2.71 11.07 2.17
CA LYS A 27 -3.87 11.01 1.27
C LYS A 27 -3.98 9.62 0.61
N ALA A 28 -5.09 9.39 -0.10
CA ALA A 28 -5.35 8.10 -0.74
C ALA A 28 -4.24 7.68 -1.70
N GLU A 29 -3.74 8.58 -2.57
CA GLU A 29 -2.64 8.27 -3.50
C GLU A 29 -1.35 7.93 -2.76
N SER A 30 -1.00 8.70 -1.74
CA SER A 30 0.16 8.45 -0.87
C SER A 30 0.13 7.06 -0.25
N TYR A 31 -1.02 6.62 0.25
CA TYR A 31 -1.19 5.26 0.76
C TYR A 31 -1.07 4.19 -0.33
N ARG A 32 -1.54 4.46 -1.56
CA ARG A 32 -1.37 3.53 -2.70
C ARG A 32 0.10 3.36 -3.05
N GLU A 33 0.83 4.46 -3.16
CA GLU A 33 2.27 4.45 -3.45
C GLU A 33 3.04 3.67 -2.38
N LEU A 34 2.83 4.00 -1.11
CA LEU A 34 3.48 3.32 0.02
C LEU A 34 3.10 1.84 0.10
N PHE A 35 1.84 1.50 -0.16
CA PHE A 35 1.38 0.10 -0.17
C PHE A 35 2.00 -0.70 -1.32
N ASN A 36 2.04 -0.15 -2.54
CA ASN A 36 2.66 -0.79 -3.69
C ASN A 36 4.16 -0.99 -3.48
N GLU A 37 4.84 0.02 -2.94
CA GLU A 37 6.25 -0.09 -2.59
C GLU A 37 6.47 -1.14 -1.50
N TRP A 38 5.60 -1.20 -0.48
CA TRP A 38 5.67 -2.22 0.56
C TRP A 38 5.49 -3.63 0.01
N LEU A 39 4.57 -3.85 -0.95
CA LEU A 39 4.41 -5.12 -1.65
C LEU A 39 5.69 -5.48 -2.43
N ARG A 40 6.29 -4.51 -3.10
CA ARG A 40 7.53 -4.69 -3.89
C ARG A 40 8.71 -5.11 -3.02
N VAL A 41 8.89 -4.48 -1.85
CA VAL A 41 10.01 -4.80 -0.94
C VAL A 41 9.73 -5.99 -0.01
N ASN A 42 8.47 -6.41 0.14
CA ASN A 42 8.05 -7.58 0.95
C ASN A 42 7.34 -8.67 0.12
N PRO A 43 7.93 -9.19 -0.97
CA PRO A 43 7.23 -10.12 -1.87
C PRO A 43 6.84 -11.43 -1.19
N LYS A 44 7.66 -11.92 -0.24
CA LYS A 44 7.37 -13.15 0.51
C LYS A 44 6.18 -13.00 1.45
N ALA A 45 6.08 -11.85 2.13
CA ALA A 45 4.94 -11.55 3.00
C ALA A 45 3.66 -11.31 2.18
N ALA A 46 3.76 -10.64 1.04
CA ALA A 46 2.65 -10.48 0.11
C ALA A 46 2.12 -11.84 -0.38
N HIS A 47 3.02 -12.76 -0.77
CA HIS A 47 2.65 -14.10 -1.17
C HIS A 47 2.02 -14.92 -0.01
N GLU A 48 2.54 -14.80 1.21
CA GLU A 48 1.95 -15.42 2.40
C GLU A 48 0.51 -14.95 2.65
N ILE A 49 0.25 -13.65 2.50
CA ILE A 49 -1.09 -13.06 2.61
C ILE A 49 -2.03 -13.68 1.58
N GLU A 50 -1.59 -13.75 0.31
CA GLU A 50 -2.38 -14.31 -0.78
C GLU A 50 -2.71 -15.80 -0.56
N LEU A 51 -1.71 -16.62 -0.22
CA LEU A 51 -1.92 -18.04 0.07
C LEU A 51 -2.88 -18.26 1.24
N THR A 52 -2.79 -17.40 2.26
CA THR A 52 -3.71 -17.43 3.40
C THR A 52 -5.13 -17.11 2.96
N ALA A 53 -5.32 -16.06 2.15
CA ALA A 53 -6.62 -15.68 1.61
C ALA A 53 -7.25 -16.83 0.81
N LEU A 54 -6.46 -17.47 -0.08
CA LEU A 54 -6.87 -18.63 -0.85
C LEU A 54 -7.23 -19.83 0.02
N ALA A 55 -6.46 -20.10 1.08
CA ALA A 55 -6.74 -21.19 2.00
C ALA A 55 -8.06 -20.99 2.77
N ILE A 56 -8.34 -19.75 3.21
CA ILE A 56 -9.62 -19.39 3.85
C ILE A 56 -10.78 -19.56 2.86
N HIS A 57 -10.62 -19.05 1.64
CA HIS A 57 -11.63 -19.15 0.59
C HIS A 57 -11.95 -20.61 0.22
N ARG A 58 -10.94 -21.47 0.07
CA ARG A 58 -11.11 -22.91 -0.21
C ARG A 58 -11.88 -23.66 0.89
N ARG A 59 -11.89 -23.15 2.11
CA ARG A 59 -12.70 -23.67 3.23
C ARG A 59 -14.15 -23.16 3.20
N GLY A 60 -14.55 -22.40 2.18
CA GLY A 60 -15.87 -21.78 2.05
C GLY A 60 -16.08 -20.55 2.95
N LEU A 61 -15.02 -20.09 3.64
CA LEU A 61 -15.10 -18.98 4.59
C LEU A 61 -14.92 -17.63 3.88
N ARG A 62 -15.51 -16.59 4.47
CA ARG A 62 -15.29 -15.20 4.03
C ARG A 62 -13.89 -14.75 4.45
N VAL A 63 -13.17 -14.10 3.54
CA VAL A 63 -11.81 -13.61 3.78
C VAL A 63 -11.88 -12.21 4.41
N SER A 64 -11.27 -12.06 5.59
CA SER A 64 -11.14 -10.78 6.29
C SER A 64 -9.75 -10.19 6.06
N THR A 65 -9.65 -9.08 5.33
CA THR A 65 -8.37 -8.42 5.05
C THR A 65 -7.73 -7.82 6.30
N LYS A 66 -8.54 -7.37 7.28
CA LYS A 66 -8.02 -6.97 8.60
C LYS A 66 -7.30 -8.14 9.28
N TYR A 67 -7.91 -9.33 9.26
CA TYR A 67 -7.29 -10.54 9.82
C TYR A 67 -5.97 -10.86 9.11
N LEU A 68 -5.92 -10.78 7.78
CA LEU A 68 -4.69 -11.02 7.02
C LEU A 68 -3.57 -10.04 7.40
N ILE A 69 -3.90 -8.76 7.58
CA ILE A 69 -2.94 -7.72 8.02
C ILE A 69 -2.45 -8.00 9.43
N GLU A 70 -3.34 -8.35 10.36
CA GLU A 70 -2.94 -8.66 11.73
C GLU A 70 -2.08 -9.92 11.78
N ARG A 71 -2.47 -10.96 11.04
CA ARG A 71 -1.70 -12.19 10.92
C ARG A 71 -0.29 -11.93 10.39
N VAL A 72 -0.14 -11.20 9.29
CA VAL A 72 1.22 -10.93 8.75
C VAL A 72 2.06 -10.09 9.72
N ARG A 73 1.44 -9.18 10.49
CA ARG A 73 2.17 -8.32 11.44
C ARG A 73 2.67 -9.07 12.67
N TYR A 74 1.93 -10.08 13.13
CA TYR A 74 2.22 -10.75 14.40
C TYR A 74 2.70 -12.19 14.24
N GLU A 75 2.35 -12.86 13.14
CA GLU A 75 2.59 -14.29 12.93
C GLU A 75 3.40 -14.60 11.67
N SER A 76 3.76 -13.61 10.84
CA SER A 76 4.54 -13.89 9.63
C SER A 76 5.89 -14.51 9.97
N ALA A 77 6.25 -15.54 9.20
CA ALA A 77 7.56 -16.16 9.27
C ALA A 77 8.66 -15.25 8.68
N TYR A 78 8.29 -14.16 8.00
CA TYR A 78 9.22 -13.26 7.32
C TYR A 78 9.42 -11.96 8.08
N ARG A 79 10.67 -11.46 8.06
CA ARG A 79 10.98 -10.13 8.57
C ARG A 79 10.39 -9.08 7.64
N LEU A 80 9.46 -8.30 8.16
CA LEU A 80 8.85 -7.19 7.42
C LEU A 80 9.81 -6.00 7.31
N VAL A 81 9.96 -5.48 6.10
CA VAL A 81 10.74 -4.29 5.78
C VAL A 81 9.79 -3.10 5.72
N ALA A 82 10.06 -2.08 6.53
CA ALA A 82 9.33 -0.82 6.47
C ALA A 82 9.85 0.05 5.32
N VAL A 83 8.96 0.77 4.66
CA VAL A 83 9.27 1.67 3.55
C VAL A 83 9.55 3.07 4.09
N PRO A 84 10.77 3.61 3.96
CA PRO A 84 11.05 4.97 4.38
C PRO A 84 10.36 5.98 3.45
N TYR A 85 9.82 7.06 4.01
CA TYR A 85 9.29 8.18 3.24
C TYR A 85 9.48 9.51 3.97
N THR A 86 9.60 10.60 3.22
CA THR A 86 9.75 11.95 3.78
C THR A 86 8.45 12.73 3.62
N ASP A 87 8.02 13.38 4.70
CA ASP A 87 6.80 14.18 4.67
C ASP A 87 7.03 15.63 4.22
N GLN A 88 5.94 16.38 4.06
CA GLN A 88 5.95 17.81 3.70
C GLN A 88 6.67 18.74 4.69
N HIS A 89 7.07 18.24 5.86
CA HIS A 89 7.85 18.95 6.87
C HIS A 89 9.31 18.49 6.90
N GLY A 90 9.73 17.62 5.98
CA GLY A 90 11.09 17.08 5.90
C GLY A 90 11.37 15.97 6.92
N ILE A 91 10.35 15.45 7.60
CA ILE A 91 10.51 14.39 8.60
C ILE A 91 10.48 13.04 7.90
N THR A 92 11.46 12.18 8.23
CA THR A 92 11.51 10.80 7.72
C THR A 92 10.67 9.88 8.60
N HIS A 93 9.74 9.18 7.97
CA HIS A 93 8.85 8.19 8.56
C HIS A 93 9.10 6.81 7.95
N HIS A 94 8.58 5.77 8.60
CA HIS A 94 8.69 4.39 8.12
C HIS A 94 7.30 3.77 8.02
N TYR A 95 6.83 3.57 6.80
CA TYR A 95 5.56 2.93 6.52
C TYR A 95 5.66 1.41 6.67
N SER A 96 4.73 0.83 7.42
CA SER A 96 4.46 -0.60 7.46
C SER A 96 2.97 -0.86 7.23
N ILE A 97 2.64 -2.06 6.73
CA ILE A 97 1.24 -2.46 6.52
C ILE A 97 0.43 -2.33 7.83
N ASN A 98 -0.77 -1.78 7.72
CA ASN A 98 -1.63 -1.48 8.86
C ASN A 98 -3.12 -1.50 8.47
N ASN A 99 -4.01 -1.45 9.46
CA ASN A 99 -5.45 -1.64 9.22
C ASN A 99 -6.10 -0.53 8.39
N THR A 100 -5.46 0.64 8.21
CA THR A 100 -5.97 1.69 7.32
C THR A 100 -6.02 1.22 5.86
N VAL A 101 -5.06 0.37 5.43
CA VAL A 101 -4.97 -0.12 4.05
C VAL A 101 -5.80 -1.38 3.79
N THR A 102 -6.65 -1.80 4.73
CA THR A 102 -7.60 -2.92 4.56
C THR A 102 -8.33 -2.91 3.21
N PRO A 103 -8.85 -1.76 2.70
CA PRO A 103 -9.52 -1.74 1.40
C PRO A 103 -8.54 -1.81 0.21
N LEU A 104 -7.30 -1.31 0.34
CA LEU A 104 -6.29 -1.48 -0.71
C LEU A 104 -5.88 -2.94 -0.84
N LEU A 105 -5.65 -3.62 0.30
CA LEU A 105 -5.34 -5.05 0.29
C LEU A 105 -6.48 -5.88 -0.31
N ALA A 106 -7.74 -5.52 -0.01
CA ALA A 106 -8.91 -6.19 -0.58
C ALA A 106 -8.92 -6.11 -2.12
N ARG A 107 -8.67 -4.91 -2.67
CA ARG A 107 -8.62 -4.72 -4.13
C ARG A 107 -7.45 -5.46 -4.75
N TRP A 108 -6.25 -5.36 -4.18
CA TRP A 108 -5.09 -6.11 -4.65
C TRP A 108 -5.34 -7.62 -4.67
N LEU A 109 -5.98 -8.18 -3.64
CA LEU A 109 -6.34 -9.60 -3.61
C LEU A 109 -7.35 -9.98 -4.70
N LEU A 110 -8.38 -9.15 -4.91
CA LEU A 110 -9.41 -9.38 -5.93
C LEU A 110 -8.88 -9.20 -7.36
N GLU A 111 -7.94 -8.29 -7.58
CA GLU A 111 -7.25 -8.12 -8.87
C GLU A 111 -6.47 -9.38 -9.26
N ASN A 112 -5.81 -10.02 -8.28
CA ASN A 112 -5.05 -11.26 -8.52
C ASN A 112 -5.92 -12.52 -8.46
N ASN A 113 -7.02 -12.51 -7.70
CA ASN A 113 -7.89 -13.66 -7.47
C ASN A 113 -9.36 -13.21 -7.42
N PRO A 114 -10.03 -13.05 -8.58
CA PRO A 114 -11.36 -12.44 -8.67
C PRO A 114 -12.46 -13.19 -7.89
N ASP A 115 -12.31 -14.49 -7.69
CA ASP A 115 -13.31 -15.34 -7.03
C ASP A 115 -13.21 -15.30 -5.49
N LEU A 116 -12.23 -14.60 -4.92
CA LEU A 116 -12.08 -14.51 -3.48
C LEU A 116 -13.33 -13.89 -2.84
N ARG A 117 -13.82 -14.55 -1.78
CA ARG A 117 -14.99 -14.12 -1.01
C ARG A 117 -14.61 -12.99 -0.04
N ILE A 118 -14.34 -11.80 -0.58
CA ILE A 118 -14.00 -10.57 0.15
C ILE A 118 -15.14 -9.57 0.03
N GLU A 119 -15.52 -8.92 1.12
CA GLU A 119 -16.48 -7.79 1.09
C GLU A 119 -15.73 -6.47 1.00
N THR A 120 -15.89 -5.75 -0.11
CA THR A 120 -15.38 -4.38 -0.26
C THR A 120 -16.40 -3.37 0.25
N ARG A 121 -15.99 -2.47 1.13
CA ARG A 121 -16.80 -1.32 1.59
C ARG A 121 -16.30 -0.04 0.93
N LYS A 122 -17.18 0.96 0.82
CA LYS A 122 -16.81 2.30 0.39
C LYS A 122 -15.66 2.85 1.25
N SER A 123 -14.69 3.47 0.60
CA SER A 123 -13.43 3.88 1.20
C SER A 123 -12.87 5.14 0.54
N MET A 124 -11.97 5.85 1.24
CA MET A 124 -11.20 6.96 0.68
C MET A 124 -10.35 6.56 -0.55
N PHE A 125 -10.16 5.25 -0.77
CA PHE A 125 -9.44 4.70 -1.92
C PHE A 125 -10.35 4.40 -3.13
N ASP A 126 -11.65 4.68 -3.07
CA ASP A 126 -12.50 4.62 -4.25
C ASP A 126 -12.22 5.82 -5.16
N ARG A 127 -12.13 5.60 -6.47
CA ARG A 127 -12.06 6.72 -7.44
C ARG A 127 -13.40 7.47 -7.39
N LYS A 128 -13.36 8.81 -7.45
CA LYS A 128 -14.55 9.67 -7.37
C LYS A 128 -15.53 9.51 -8.55
N ASP A 129 -15.20 8.69 -9.54
CA ASP A 129 -15.98 8.55 -10.78
C ASP A 129 -17.06 7.45 -10.73
N GLU A 130 -17.24 6.77 -9.60
CA GLU A 130 -18.45 5.95 -9.38
C GLU A 130 -19.61 6.82 -8.86
N LYS A 131 -20.00 7.81 -9.65
CA LYS A 131 -21.38 8.30 -9.67
C LYS A 131 -22.05 7.69 -10.89
N LYS A 132 -22.75 6.57 -10.68
CA LYS A 132 -23.89 6.21 -11.53
C LYS A 132 -25.15 6.81 -10.92
#